data_AF-A0A2A2DA91-F1
#
_entry.id   AF-A0A2A2DA91-F1
#
_cell.length_a   1.000
_cell.length_b   1.000
_cell.length_c   1.000
_cell.angle_alpha   90.00
_cell.angle_beta   90.00
_cell.angle_gamma   90.00
#
_symmetry.space_group_name_H-M   'P 1'
#
loop_
_entity.id
_entity.type
_entity.pdbx_description
1 polymer ?
#
loop_
_entity_poly.entity_id
_entity_poly.type
_entity_poly.pdbx_seq_one_letter_code
_entity_poly.pdbx_strand_id
1 'polypeptide(L)'
;MTTVRDAVFELLRARGVTTVFGNPGSTELPFLRDFPDDFRYVLGLQEAVAVGMADGHAQATGTTALVNLHTAPGVGNAMGAVVNAAANHTPMVITAGQQVRAMMTMEALLTNVDATTLP
;
A
#
# COMPACT_ATOMS: atom_id res chain seq x y z
N MET A 1 -24.42 -4.32 7.50
CA MET A 1 -23.90 -2.97 7.79
C MET A 1 -22.55 -2.89 7.11
N THR A 2 -22.32 -1.89 6.25
CA THR A 2 -21.08 -1.75 5.48
C THR A 2 -19.90 -1.47 6.40
N THR A 3 -18.81 -2.23 6.27
CA THR A 3 -17.58 -1.98 7.03
C THR A 3 -16.70 -0.93 6.32
N VAL A 4 -15.70 -0.39 7.02
CA VAL A 4 -14.70 0.51 6.40
C VAL A 4 -14.00 -0.19 5.23
N ARG A 5 -13.68 -1.48 5.39
CA ARG A 5 -13.05 -2.29 4.34
C ARG A 5 -13.92 -2.34 3.09
N ASP A 6 -15.21 -2.64 3.25
CA ASP A 6 -16.15 -2.72 2.13
C ASP A 6 -16.24 -1.36 1.41
N ALA A 7 -16.36 -0.26 2.15
CA ALA A 7 -16.41 1.08 1.59
C ALA A 7 -15.15 1.46 0.81
N VAL A 8 -13.96 1.03 1.27
CA VAL A 8 -12.69 1.26 0.58
C VAL A 8 -12.62 0.47 -0.73
N PHE A 9 -12.96 -0.82 -0.72
CA PHE A 9 -12.96 -1.62 -1.95
C PHE A 9 -13.99 -1.12 -2.97
N GLU A 10 -15.18 -0.70 -2.53
CA GLU A 10 -16.17 -0.06 -3.42
C GLU A 10 -15.65 1.24 -4.02
N LEU A 11 -14.97 2.09 -3.23
CA LEU A 11 -14.34 3.31 -3.73
C LEU A 11 -13.27 3.00 -4.78
N LEU A 12 -12.36 2.07 -4.48
CA LEU A 12 -11.28 1.67 -5.38
C LEU A 12 -11.83 1.12 -6.70
N ARG A 13 -12.86 0.26 -6.62
CA ARG A 13 -13.57 -0.29 -7.77
C ARG A 13 -14.21 0.79 -8.62
N ALA A 14 -14.91 1.74 -8.00
CA ALA A 14 -15.54 2.87 -8.70
C ALA A 14 -14.53 3.80 -9.40
N ARG A 15 -13.25 3.76 -9.00
CA ARG A 15 -12.16 4.50 -9.64
C ARG A 15 -11.31 3.64 -10.59
N GLY A 16 -11.68 2.38 -10.82
CA GLY A 16 -10.93 1.45 -11.67
C GLY A 16 -9.60 1.00 -11.09
N VAL A 17 -9.36 1.21 -9.79
CA VAL A 17 -8.10 0.85 -9.10
C VAL A 17 -8.24 -0.54 -8.52
N THR A 18 -8.19 -1.57 -9.37
CA THR A 18 -8.45 -2.97 -8.99
C THR A 18 -7.20 -3.86 -8.93
N THR A 19 -6.01 -3.31 -9.18
CA THR A 19 -4.74 -4.01 -8.96
C THR A 19 -4.00 -3.41 -7.76
N VAL A 20 -3.63 -4.25 -6.80
CA VAL A 20 -2.83 -3.88 -5.62
C VAL A 20 -1.44 -4.48 -5.78
N PHE A 21 -0.41 -3.65 -5.81
CA PHE A 21 0.98 -4.09 -5.73
C PHE A 21 1.43 -4.07 -4.26
N GLY A 22 2.12 -5.09 -3.78
CA GLY A 22 2.52 -5.05 -2.38
C GLY A 22 3.46 -6.16 -1.93
N ASN A 23 3.90 -5.98 -0.69
CA ASN A 23 4.58 -6.98 0.12
C ASN A 23 3.87 -6.96 1.48
N PRO A 24 3.05 -7.98 1.80
CA PRO A 24 2.14 -7.92 2.94
C PRO A 24 2.85 -8.26 4.25
N GLY A 25 2.38 -7.67 5.35
CA GLY A 25 2.71 -8.10 6.71
C GLY A 25 1.47 -8.15 7.61
N SER A 26 1.69 -8.36 8.90
CA SER A 26 0.60 -8.63 9.87
C SER A 26 -0.42 -7.50 9.99
N THR A 27 0.02 -6.24 9.87
CA THR A 27 -0.80 -5.03 9.97
C THR A 27 -1.70 -4.80 8.75
N GLU A 28 -1.37 -5.39 7.60
CA GLU A 28 -2.16 -5.28 6.37
C GLU A 28 -3.20 -6.40 6.23
N LEU A 29 -3.06 -7.50 6.98
CA LEU A 29 -3.98 -8.64 6.92
C LEU A 29 -5.46 -8.28 7.12
N PRO A 30 -5.86 -7.36 8.03
CA PRO A 30 -7.26 -6.96 8.16
C PRO A 30 -7.83 -6.28 6.90
N PHE A 31 -6.98 -5.62 6.10
CA PHE A 31 -7.37 -5.05 4.82
C PHE A 31 -7.43 -6.14 3.73
N LEU A 32 -6.43 -7.03 3.69
CA LEU A 32 -6.26 -8.05 2.65
C LEU A 32 -7.10 -9.32 2.85
N ARG A 33 -7.60 -9.59 4.06
CA ARG A 33 -8.51 -10.72 4.34
C ARG A 33 -9.71 -10.67 3.40
N ASP A 34 -10.20 -11.83 2.95
CA ASP A 34 -11.36 -11.96 2.06
C ASP A 34 -11.23 -11.09 0.79
N PHE A 35 -10.02 -11.03 0.23
CA PHE A 35 -9.67 -10.19 -0.92
C PHE A 35 -10.65 -10.42 -2.07
N PRO A 36 -11.25 -9.37 -2.67
CA PRO A 36 -12.29 -9.54 -3.68
C PRO A 36 -11.77 -10.23 -4.94
N ASP A 37 -12.58 -11.13 -5.52
CA ASP A 37 -12.22 -11.90 -6.73
C ASP A 37 -12.04 -11.02 -7.98
N ASP A 38 -12.63 -9.83 -7.99
CA ASP A 38 -12.50 -8.85 -9.07
C ASP A 38 -11.29 -7.91 -8.89
N PHE A 39 -10.52 -8.10 -7.82
CA PHE A 39 -9.24 -7.43 -7.59
C PHE A 39 -8.09 -8.40 -7.85
N ARG A 40 -6.93 -7.84 -8.20
CA ARG A 40 -5.68 -8.59 -8.39
C ARG A 40 -4.62 -8.11 -7.41
N TYR A 41 -4.02 -9.03 -6.66
CA TYR A 41 -2.84 -8.76 -5.84
C TYR A 41 -1.57 -9.19 -6.57
N VAL A 42 -0.60 -8.29 -6.72
CA VAL A 42 0.70 -8.55 -7.35
C VAL A 42 1.79 -8.45 -6.28
N LEU A 43 2.29 -9.62 -5.86
CA LEU A 43 3.31 -9.73 -4.82
C LEU A 43 4.70 -9.35 -5.36
N GLY A 44 5.33 -8.34 -4.75
CA GLY A 44 6.77 -8.10 -4.85
C GLY A 44 7.48 -8.75 -3.66
N LEU A 45 8.57 -9.47 -3.89
CA LEU A 45 9.34 -10.12 -2.81
C LEU A 45 10.12 -9.11 -1.95
N GLN A 46 10.20 -7.85 -2.40
CA GLN A 46 10.74 -6.71 -1.66
C GLN A 46 9.99 -5.44 -2.10
N GLU A 47 9.91 -4.44 -1.21
CA GLU A 47 9.00 -3.31 -1.34
C GLU A 47 9.36 -2.32 -2.47
N ALA A 48 10.64 -2.11 -2.76
CA ALA A 48 11.08 -1.35 -3.93
C ALA A 48 10.69 -2.06 -5.24
N VAL A 49 10.65 -3.39 -5.27
CA VAL A 49 10.15 -4.14 -6.43
C VAL A 49 8.64 -3.93 -6.57
N ALA A 50 7.87 -3.99 -5.48
CA ALA A 50 6.44 -3.71 -5.51
C ALA A 50 6.14 -2.28 -6.02
N VAL A 51 6.85 -1.27 -5.52
CA VAL A 51 6.71 0.12 -5.98
C VAL A 51 7.19 0.28 -7.42
N GLY A 52 8.30 -0.34 -7.82
CA GLY A 52 8.79 -0.28 -9.20
C GLY A 52 7.83 -0.92 -10.22
N MET A 53 7.19 -2.04 -9.86
CA MET A 53 6.13 -2.65 -10.69
C MET A 53 4.92 -1.72 -10.81
N ALA A 54 4.49 -1.12 -9.70
CA ALA A 54 3.39 -0.17 -9.67
C ALA A 54 3.70 1.08 -10.52
N ASP A 55 4.94 1.56 -10.44
CA ASP A 55 5.44 2.71 -11.21
C ASP A 55 5.34 2.45 -12.71
N GLY A 56 5.96 1.37 -13.19
CA GLY A 56 5.88 0.98 -14.59
C GLY A 56 4.46 0.70 -15.06
N HIS A 57 3.60 0.10 -14.22
CA HIS A 57 2.20 -0.15 -14.54
C HIS A 57 1.40 1.14 -14.75
N ALA A 58 1.52 2.10 -13.82
CA ALA A 58 0.82 3.38 -13.92
C ALA A 58 1.28 4.17 -15.16
N GLN A 59 2.58 4.20 -15.44
CA GLN A 59 3.10 4.86 -16.65
C GLN A 59 2.60 4.20 -17.94
N ALA A 60 2.61 2.87 -18.02
CA ALA A 60 2.20 2.14 -19.22
C ALA A 60 0.69 2.19 -19.48
N THR A 61 -0.13 2.27 -18.42
CA THR A 61 -1.60 2.23 -18.53
C THR A 61 -2.26 3.60 -18.47
N GLY A 62 -1.57 4.61 -17.96
CA GLY A 62 -2.15 5.92 -17.66
C GLY A 62 -3.17 5.88 -16.52
N THR A 63 -3.17 4.83 -15.69
CA THR A 63 -4.10 4.66 -14.56
C THR A 63 -3.39 4.78 -13.21
N THR A 64 -4.15 5.08 -12.16
CA THR A 64 -3.60 5.17 -10.80
C THR A 64 -3.19 3.79 -10.28
N ALA A 65 -1.93 3.65 -9.84
CA ALA A 65 -1.48 2.44 -9.17
C ALA A 65 -1.71 2.51 -7.65
N LEU A 66 -2.17 1.40 -7.07
CA LEU A 66 -2.30 1.24 -5.62
C LEU A 66 -1.20 0.32 -5.09
N VAL A 67 -0.46 0.79 -4.09
CA VAL A 67 0.57 0.05 -3.38
C VAL A 67 0.16 -0.17 -1.92
N ASN A 68 0.41 -1.37 -1.39
CA ASN A 68 0.20 -1.72 0.02
C ASN A 68 1.48 -2.33 0.62
N LEU A 69 2.09 -1.62 1.58
CA LEU A 69 3.38 -1.96 2.20
C LEU A 69 3.27 -2.19 3.71
N HIS A 70 4.27 -2.83 4.29
CA HIS A 70 4.30 -3.18 5.71
C HIS A 70 4.97 -2.13 6.59
N THR A 71 4.17 -1.33 7.31
CA THR A 71 4.59 -0.36 8.35
C THR A 71 5.79 0.52 7.96
N ALA A 72 6.62 0.96 8.91
CA ALA A 72 7.77 1.81 8.64
C ALA A 72 8.89 1.11 7.83
N PRO A 73 9.32 -0.13 8.15
CA PRO A 73 10.42 -0.77 7.43
C PRO A 73 10.10 -1.02 5.96
N GLY A 74 8.86 -1.43 5.64
CA GLY A 74 8.44 -1.65 4.26
C GLY A 74 8.42 -0.35 3.44
N VAL A 75 7.95 0.75 4.03
CA VAL A 75 8.02 2.07 3.39
C VAL A 75 9.46 2.52 3.20
N GLY A 76 10.33 2.35 4.21
CA GLY A 76 11.75 2.69 4.13
C GLY A 76 12.47 1.91 3.03
N ASN A 77 12.23 0.60 2.95
CA ASN A 77 12.76 -0.29 1.91
C ASN A 77 12.37 0.13 0.48
N ALA A 78 11.22 0.79 0.32
CA ALA A 78 10.72 1.25 -0.98
C ALA A 78 11.17 2.68 -1.35
N MET A 79 11.79 3.44 -0.44
CA MET A 79 11.95 4.89 -0.59
C MET A 79 12.69 5.30 -1.88
N GLY A 80 13.72 4.56 -2.27
CA GLY A 80 14.43 4.81 -3.52
C GLY A 80 13.53 4.68 -4.76
N ALA A 81 12.61 3.72 -4.76
CA ALA A 81 11.63 3.56 -5.84
C ALA A 81 10.54 4.66 -5.78
N VAL A 82 10.17 5.12 -4.59
CA VAL A 82 9.24 6.26 -4.43
C VAL A 82 9.82 7.54 -5.00
N VAL A 83 11.12 7.81 -4.81
CA VAL A 83 11.81 8.96 -5.40
C VAL A 83 11.74 8.91 -6.93
N ASN A 84 11.96 7.74 -7.54
CA ASN A 84 11.83 7.57 -8.98
C ASN A 84 10.39 7.81 -9.45
N ALA A 85 9.40 7.21 -8.79
CA ALA A 85 7.98 7.40 -9.13
C ALA A 85 7.54 8.87 -9.02
N ALA A 86 8.05 9.60 -8.02
CA ALA A 86 7.80 11.03 -7.86
C ALA A 86 8.41 11.85 -9.02
N ALA A 87 9.65 11.55 -9.41
CA ALA A 87 10.31 12.18 -10.55
C ALA A 87 9.59 11.88 -11.88
N ASN A 88 8.99 10.70 -12.01
CA ASN A 88 8.20 10.29 -13.16
C ASN A 88 6.78 10.89 -13.18
N HIS A 89 6.38 11.65 -12.15
CA HIS A 89 5.02 12.15 -11.96
C HIS A 89 3.96 11.03 -11.97
N THR A 90 4.32 9.87 -11.46
CA THR A 90 3.48 8.69 -11.51
C THR A 90 2.25 8.85 -10.61
N PRO A 91 1.02 8.62 -11.12
CA PRO A 91 -0.18 8.63 -10.30
C PRO A 91 -0.21 7.38 -9.41
N MET A 92 0.25 7.52 -8.17
CA MET A 92 0.39 6.39 -7.24
C MET A 92 -0.20 6.73 -5.87
N VAL A 93 -0.94 5.78 -5.29
CA VAL A 93 -1.39 5.82 -3.89
C VAL A 93 -0.65 4.72 -3.14
N ILE A 94 0.18 5.13 -2.16
CA ILE A 94 0.88 4.20 -1.28
C ILE A 94 0.15 4.15 0.06
N THR A 95 -0.26 2.96 0.45
CA THR A 95 -0.81 2.66 1.77
C THR A 95 0.20 1.83 2.56
N ALA A 96 0.29 2.08 3.85
CA ALA A 96 1.05 1.24 4.77
C ALA A 96 0.17 0.94 5.98
N GLY A 97 0.11 -0.33 6.41
CA GLY A 97 -0.58 -0.65 7.64
C GLY A 97 0.15 -0.07 8.85
N GLN A 98 -0.61 0.07 9.93
CA GLN A 98 -0.17 0.62 11.19
C GLN A 98 -0.59 -0.34 12.30
N GLN A 99 0.07 -0.26 13.45
CA GLN A 99 -0.37 -0.94 14.64
C GLN A 99 -1.78 -0.55 15.07
N VAL A 100 -2.41 -1.42 15.85
CA VAL A 100 -3.70 -1.11 16.46
C VAL A 100 -3.56 0.10 17.37
N ARG A 101 -4.56 1.00 17.34
CA ARG A 101 -4.51 2.30 18.04
C ARG A 101 -4.14 2.19 19.51
N ALA A 102 -4.61 1.14 20.19
CA ALA A 102 -4.36 0.89 21.61
C ALA A 102 -2.89 0.57 21.93
N MET A 103 -2.08 0.17 20.95
CA MET A 103 -0.68 -0.19 21.11
C MET A 103 0.28 0.88 20.57
N MET A 104 -0.22 1.93 19.92
CA MET A 104 0.63 2.96 19.32
C MET A 104 1.37 3.79 20.39
N THR A 105 0.72 4.12 21.51
CA THR A 105 1.30 4.98 22.56
C THR A 105 2.45 4.33 23.34
N MET A 106 2.56 2.99 23.26
CA MET A 106 3.64 2.23 23.88
C MET A 106 4.70 1.82 22.85
N GLU A 107 4.59 2.31 21.62
CA GLU A 107 5.50 1.99 20.50
C GLU A 107 5.74 0.49 20.37
N ALA A 108 4.65 -0.30 20.45
CA ALA A 108 4.74 -1.75 20.29
C ALA A 108 5.42 -2.08 18.95
N LEU A 109 6.08 -3.23 18.87
CA LEU A 109 6.73 -3.71 17.64
C LEU A 109 5.79 -3.52 16.44
N LEU A 110 6.32 -3.01 15.32
CA LEU A 110 5.57 -2.65 14.09
C LEU A 110 4.78 -1.33 14.17
N THR A 111 4.92 -0.54 15.24
CA THR A 111 4.41 0.85 15.25
C THR A 111 5.27 1.72 14.34
N ASN A 112 4.63 2.39 13.38
CA ASN A 112 5.28 3.47 12.64
C ASN A 112 5.04 4.79 13.41
N VAL A 113 6.04 5.25 14.15
CA VAL A 113 5.93 6.32 15.17
C VAL A 113 5.49 7.65 14.54
N ASP A 114 6.20 8.12 13.51
CA ASP A 114 5.93 9.37 12.80
C ASP A 114 5.53 9.10 11.34
N ALA A 115 4.46 8.33 11.15
CA ALA A 115 4.09 7.76 9.85
C ALA A 115 3.87 8.76 8.70
N THR A 116 3.68 10.04 9.00
CA THR A 116 3.53 11.11 7.99
C THR A 116 4.87 11.70 7.54
N THR A 117 5.96 11.37 8.24
CA THR A 117 7.30 11.76 7.87
C THR A 117 7.93 10.64 7.04
N LEU A 118 8.76 11.00 6.06
CA LEU A 118 9.57 10.00 5.37
C LEU A 118 10.63 9.50 6.36
N PRO A 119 10.85 8.17 6.48
CA PRO A 119 11.96 7.62 7.27
C PRO A 119 13.33 8.10 6.80
#